data_AF-A0A5B7FPW7-F1
#
_entry.id   AF-A0A5B7FPW7-F1
#
_cell.length_a   1.000
_cell.length_b   1.000
_cell.length_c   1.000
_cell.angle_alpha   90.00
_cell.angle_beta   90.00
_cell.angle_gamma   90.00
#
_symmetry.space_group_name_H-M   'P 1'
#
loop_
_entity.id
_entity.type
_entity.pdbx_description
1 polymer ?
#
loop_
_entity_poly.entity_id
_entity_poly.type
_entity_poly.pdbx_seq_one_letter_code
_entity_poly.pdbx_strand_id
1 'polypeptide(L)'
;MKVKDNAGQWSDEVLQLTMVNAMDQWVEESTRYMGEEEPLLLDLVFIKKPEPPPSIQYLSPMGRSDHVTLELEMQEDGIRYRYDYK
;
A
#
# COMPACT_ATOMS: atom_id res chain seq x y z
N MET A 1 21.51 11.17 39.64
CA MET A 1 20.57 10.53 38.69
C MET A 1 21.20 10.60 37.31
N LYS A 2 21.65 9.48 36.74
CA LYS A 2 22.24 9.46 35.38
C LYS A 2 21.09 9.53 34.38
N VAL A 3 21.01 10.62 33.62
CA VAL A 3 20.15 10.70 32.45
C VAL A 3 20.68 9.67 31.46
N LYS A 4 19.93 8.60 31.21
CA LYS A 4 20.25 7.67 30.14
C LYS A 4 20.08 8.42 28.83
N ASP A 5 21.04 8.28 27.94
CA ASP A 5 20.96 8.81 26.59
C ASP A 5 19.83 8.08 25.85
N ASN A 6 18.71 8.76 25.72
CA ASN A 6 17.52 8.22 25.07
C ASN A 6 17.58 8.44 23.55
N ALA A 7 18.50 9.27 23.03
CA ALA A 7 18.48 9.69 21.63
C ALA A 7 18.65 8.52 20.66
N GLY A 8 19.49 7.54 20.98
CA GLY A 8 19.65 6.32 20.18
C GLY A 8 18.43 5.39 20.22
N GLN A 9 17.69 5.37 21.33
CA GLN A 9 16.46 4.57 21.42
C GLN A 9 15.33 5.19 20.58
N TRP A 10 15.19 6.52 20.64
CA TRP A 10 14.21 7.24 19.82
C TRP A 10 14.48 7.10 18.31
N SER A 11 15.75 7.07 17.88
CA SER A 11 16.06 6.86 16.46
C SER A 11 15.65 5.47 15.96
N ASP A 12 15.86 4.44 16.77
CA ASP A 12 15.52 3.06 16.39
C ASP A 12 13.98 2.85 16.35
N GLU A 13 13.26 3.39 17.34
CA GLU A 13 11.80 3.31 17.39
C GLU A 13 11.15 4.05 16.21
N VAL A 14 11.65 5.25 15.87
CA VAL A 14 11.16 6.01 14.71
C VAL A 14 11.48 5.30 13.40
N LEU A 15 12.66 4.70 13.26
CA LEU A 15 13.04 3.93 12.08
C LEU A 15 12.12 2.72 11.90
N GLN A 16 11.90 1.93 12.95
CA GLN A 16 11.00 0.78 12.89
C GLN A 16 9.56 1.20 12.58
N LEU A 17 9.06 2.26 13.23
CA LEU A 17 7.73 2.78 12.94
C LEU A 17 7.60 3.23 11.48
N THR A 18 8.64 3.86 10.94
CA THR A 18 8.68 4.28 9.54
C THR A 18 8.67 3.07 8.62
N MET A 19 9.47 2.04 8.90
CA MET A 19 9.51 0.82 8.09
C MET A 19 8.18 0.05 8.11
N VAL A 20 7.52 -0.06 9.27
CA VAL A 20 6.23 -0.73 9.43
C VAL A 20 5.07 0.05 8.79
N ASN A 21 5.17 1.38 8.75
CA ASN A 21 4.11 2.24 8.20
C ASN A 21 4.41 2.77 6.79
N ALA A 22 5.57 2.45 6.22
CA ALA A 22 5.92 2.81 4.85
C ALA A 22 4.92 2.13 3.91
N MET A 23 4.27 2.96 3.09
CA MET A 23 3.36 2.50 2.05
C MET A 23 4.11 2.44 0.74
N ASP A 24 3.99 1.31 0.06
CA ASP A 24 4.49 1.11 -1.28
C ASP A 24 3.36 1.27 -2.29
N GLN A 25 3.72 1.73 -3.48
CA GLN A 25 2.83 1.80 -4.64
C GLN A 25 2.90 0.45 -5.39
N TRP A 26 1.74 -0.17 -5.65
CA TRP A 26 1.65 -1.57 -6.10
C TRP A 26 1.17 -1.75 -7.55
N VAL A 27 0.88 -0.67 -8.27
CA VAL A 27 0.41 -0.74 -9.67
C VAL A 27 1.61 -0.57 -10.60
N GLU A 28 1.92 -1.62 -11.35
CA GLU A 28 3.10 -1.66 -12.23
C GLU A 28 2.73 -1.39 -13.69
N GLU A 29 1.50 -1.71 -14.10
CA GLU A 29 1.06 -1.61 -15.50
C GLU A 29 0.25 -0.34 -15.77
N SER A 30 0.16 0.05 -17.05
CA SER A 30 -0.75 1.10 -17.48
C SER A 30 -2.18 0.69 -17.17
N THR A 31 -2.96 1.62 -16.65
CA THR A 31 -4.31 1.36 -16.18
C THR A 31 -5.38 1.98 -17.06
N ARG A 32 -4.99 2.86 -18.00
CA ARG A 32 -5.89 3.47 -18.97
C ARG A 32 -5.47 3.15 -20.40
N TYR A 33 -6.44 2.73 -21.21
CA TYR A 33 -6.28 2.42 -22.63
C TYR A 33 -7.40 3.06 -23.44
N MET A 34 -7.08 4.03 -24.30
CA MET A 34 -8.06 4.69 -25.16
C MET A 34 -7.69 4.56 -26.65
N GLY A 35 -8.32 3.64 -27.36
CA GLY A 35 -8.18 3.54 -28.82
C GLY A 35 -6.71 3.44 -29.26
N GLU A 36 -6.23 4.45 -29.99
CA GLU A 36 -4.84 4.55 -30.47
C GLU A 36 -3.95 5.45 -29.59
N GLU A 37 -4.46 5.98 -28.48
CA GLU A 37 -3.66 6.77 -27.53
C GLU A 37 -2.66 5.89 -26.77
N GLU A 38 -1.55 6.49 -26.33
CA GLU A 38 -0.57 5.80 -25.50
C GLU A 38 -1.18 5.36 -24.17
N PRO A 39 -0.95 4.11 -23.72
CA PRO A 39 -1.43 3.64 -22.42
C PRO A 39 -0.82 4.42 -21.26
N LEU A 40 -1.64 4.77 -20.26
CA LEU A 40 -1.20 5.58 -19.11
C LEU A 40 -1.40 4.85 -17.79
N LEU A 41 -0.42 4.97 -16.88
CA LEU A 41 -0.52 4.54 -15.48
C LEU A 41 -1.10 5.68 -14.66
N LEU A 42 -2.42 5.66 -14.45
CA LEU A 42 -3.16 6.74 -13.77
C LEU A 42 -3.78 6.29 -12.45
N ASP A 43 -4.19 5.03 -12.38
CA ASP A 43 -4.69 4.42 -11.14
C ASP A 43 -3.52 3.91 -10.29
N LEU A 44 -3.56 4.22 -8.99
CA LEU A 44 -2.50 3.90 -8.03
C LEU A 44 -3.11 3.22 -6.80
N VAL A 45 -2.39 2.24 -6.28
CA VAL A 45 -2.74 1.52 -5.06
C VAL A 45 -1.56 1.62 -4.10
N PHE A 46 -1.79 2.20 -2.92
CA PHE A 46 -0.79 2.36 -1.87
C PHE A 46 -1.15 1.49 -0.68
N ILE A 47 -0.24 0.59 -0.28
CA ILE A 47 -0.47 -0.34 0.84
C ILE A 47 0.80 -0.36 1.68
N LYS A 48 0.66 -0.37 3.01
CA LYS A 48 1.78 -0.66 3.91
C LYS A 48 2.37 -2.01 3.53
N LYS A 49 3.70 -2.13 3.38
CA LYS A 49 4.36 -3.38 2.98
C LYS A 49 3.77 -4.60 3.72
N PRO A 50 2.87 -5.36 3.10
CA PRO A 50 2.25 -6.48 3.78
C PRO A 50 3.15 -7.71 3.61
N GLU A 51 3.13 -8.59 4.60
CA GLU A 51 3.79 -9.90 4.52
C GLU A 51 2.71 -10.99 4.65
N PRO A 52 2.42 -11.76 3.58
CA PRO A 52 3.04 -11.74 2.26
C PRO A 52 2.59 -10.55 1.38
N PRO A 53 3.36 -10.23 0.31
CA PRO A 53 2.96 -9.26 -0.71
C PRO A 53 1.55 -9.53 -1.26
N PRO A 54 0.79 -8.50 -1.64
CA PRO A 54 -0.52 -8.69 -2.22
C PRO A 54 -0.40 -9.21 -3.66
N SER A 55 -1.43 -9.92 -4.12
CA SER A 55 -1.57 -10.27 -5.53
C SER A 55 -2.42 -9.21 -6.22
N ILE A 56 -1.94 -8.67 -7.35
CA ILE A 56 -2.68 -7.72 -8.18
C ILE A 56 -2.93 -8.34 -9.56
N GLN A 57 -4.18 -8.26 -10.02
CA GLN A 57 -4.59 -8.67 -11.36
C GLN A 57 -5.17 -7.48 -12.13
N TYR A 58 -4.82 -7.40 -13.41
CA TYR A 58 -5.28 -6.38 -14.34
C TYR A 58 -6.34 -7.00 -15.25
N LEU A 59 -7.61 -6.75 -14.95
CA LEU A 59 -8.73 -7.26 -15.72
C LEU A 59 -9.12 -6.27 -16.82
N SER A 60 -9.63 -6.80 -17.94
CA SER A 60 -10.08 -5.96 -19.05
C SER A 60 -11.13 -4.93 -18.58
N PRO A 61 -11.12 -3.70 -19.15
CA PRO A 61 -12.08 -2.66 -18.79
C PRO A 61 -13.53 -3.16 -18.84
N MET A 62 -14.29 -2.88 -17.79
CA MET A 62 -15.69 -3.29 -17.72
C MET A 62 -16.61 -2.25 -18.36
N GLY A 63 -17.48 -2.70 -19.27
CA GLY A 63 -18.51 -1.86 -19.89
C GLY A 63 -17.95 -0.79 -20.82
N ARG A 64 -18.13 0.48 -20.45
CA ARG A 64 -17.65 1.65 -21.23
C ARG A 64 -16.42 2.33 -20.61
N SER A 65 -15.83 1.73 -19.57
CA SER A 65 -14.61 2.23 -18.97
C SER A 65 -13.45 2.09 -19.97
N ASP A 66 -12.61 3.10 -20.06
CA ASP A 66 -11.28 3.04 -20.67
C ASP A 66 -10.19 2.63 -19.66
N HIS A 67 -10.55 2.52 -18.38
CA HIS A 67 -9.67 2.03 -17.32
C HIS A 67 -9.83 0.52 -17.09
N VAL A 68 -8.71 -0.17 -16.89
CA VAL A 68 -8.65 -1.57 -16.44
C VAL A 68 -9.26 -1.72 -15.06
N THR A 69 -9.79 -2.90 -14.77
CA THR A 69 -10.25 -3.22 -13.42
C THR A 69 -9.11 -3.86 -12.65
N LEU A 70 -8.66 -3.23 -11.57
CA LEU A 70 -7.66 -3.79 -10.67
C LEU A 70 -8.33 -4.67 -9.63
N GLU A 71 -8.00 -5.96 -9.62
CA GLU A 71 -8.39 -6.88 -8.55
C GLU A 71 -7.19 -7.14 -7.65
N LEU A 72 -7.36 -6.90 -6.35
CA LEU A 72 -6.31 -7.01 -5.37
C LEU A 72 -6.69 -8.03 -4.31
N GLU A 73 -5.86 -9.05 -4.12
CA GLU A 73 -5.98 -10.02 -3.05
C GLU A 73 -4.90 -9.73 -2.00
N MET A 74 -5.33 -9.50 -0.76
CA MET A 74 -4.45 -9.29 0.38
C MET A 74 -4.87 -10.19 1.53
N GLN A 75 -3.90 -10.70 2.31
CA GLN A 75 -4.23 -11.32 3.59
C GLN A 75 -4.65 -10.23 4.57
N GLU A 76 -5.79 -10.41 5.23
CA GLU A 76 -6.09 -9.65 6.44
C GLU A 76 -5.08 -10.06 7.50
N ASP A 77 -4.10 -9.19 7.76
CA ASP A 77 -3.49 -9.16 9.09
C ASP A 77 -4.64 -9.02 10.07
N GLY A 78 -4.69 -9.86 11.11
CA GLY A 78 -5.77 -9.87 12.09
C GLY A 78 -5.84 -8.55 12.86
N ILE A 79 -6.39 -7.50 12.24
CA ILE A 79 -6.63 -6.20 12.84
C ILE A 79 -7.77 -6.41 13.84
N ARG A 80 -7.40 -6.76 15.08
CA ARG A 80 -8.28 -6.59 16.23
C ARG A 80 -8.47 -5.09 16.41
N TYR A 81 -9.63 -4.58 15.99
CA TYR A 81 -10.12 -3.28 16.46
C TYR A 81 -10.18 -3.34 17.99
N ARG A 82 -9.17 -2.81 18.68
CA ARG A 82 -9.30 -2.51 20.12
C ARG A 82 -10.24 -1.32 20.21
N TYR A 83 -11.51 -1.61 20.51
CA TYR A 83 -12.48 -0.64 21.00
C TYR A 83 -12.08 -0.19 22.41
N ASP A 84 -10.93 0.45 22.55
CA ASP A 84 -10.51 1.08 23.80
C ASP A 84 -10.66 2.59 23.66
N TYR A 85 -11.92 3.05 23.58
CA TYR A 85 -12.27 4.42 23.93
C TYR A 85 -12.82 4.42 25.36
N LYS A 86 -12.04 4.94 26.30
CA LYS A 86 -12.51 5.43 27.60
C LYS A 86 -12.12 6.89 27.76
#